data_AF-A0A1Q9ES02-F1
#
_entry.id   AF-A0A1Q9ES02-F1
#
_cell.length_a   1.000
_cell.length_b   1.000
_cell.length_c   1.000
_cell.angle_alpha   90.00
_cell.angle_beta   90.00
_cell.angle_gamma   90.00
#
_symmetry.space_group_name_H-M   'P 1'
#
loop_
_entity.id
_entity.type
_entity.pdbx_description
1 polymer ?
#
loop_
_entity_poly.entity_id
_entity_poly.type
_entity_poly.pdbx_seq_one_letter_code
_entity_poly.pdbx_strand_id
1 'polypeptide(L)'
;MTTGGASAWLEALTDSFQSDNFFLLRGDTTAVMISKGSRPGSSWADLIFAALIRRILDRRDQLRAACDEVPSPLTLPYDGAKCLDPCPSGGDEISISEVVWADDLAIPRLTEPPQAAKALGFEAGILTDAFKEFGFSLSFGPHKTAGLLTLRGAGSRKAKRFVFGPQGLRGSVPVLLDAPPSVSLPLVDCYRHLGCQQGPAGSLRSEIQYRIAQARATFSEARRKVYKNPRVTANRKGVKRWEDQRIDASTCFSLLGLPSPGPDELWAVLRADRPHASLLQEDMRWLHAWTWNTTGNTCLACGKQFSSTGRLRRHLYAKDKCIKSWGSFQPDGAQPRVGCSHSQAPPHQLSGVFDSTAAAGVNTEVAWGLLQDLRSRESVEEEDVWEAVTSYVEPLDVLRATVKAWASLDDADHLRRATADNILLLLDVELLADHAQPKSMARAFPQDNPPAWADPGKAAFVITGDAVTFKLMPPPTARLDFAGPTSMRLREAIAYSTWLESGCALLARALETSRTNPVVLACPALDSALGPASNWLKKAGFHIDASGLASPKG
;
A
#
# COMPACT_ATOMS: atom_id res chain seq x y z
N MET A 1 -32.19 4.99 -4.12
CA MET A 1 -31.01 4.68 -4.96
C MET A 1 -31.07 5.60 -6.17
N THR A 2 -30.28 6.66 -6.15
CA THR A 2 -30.31 7.75 -7.13
C THR A 2 -29.75 7.29 -8.47
N THR A 3 -30.53 7.54 -9.53
CA THR A 3 -30.25 7.36 -10.95
C THR A 3 -28.82 7.77 -11.34
N GLY A 4 -27.92 6.79 -11.44
CA GLY A 4 -26.50 6.96 -11.77
C GLY A 4 -26.21 7.09 -13.28
N GLY A 5 -27.05 7.85 -14.00
CA GLY A 5 -26.77 8.24 -15.38
C GLY A 5 -26.09 9.60 -15.42
N ALA A 6 -25.25 9.85 -16.43
CA ALA A 6 -24.78 11.20 -16.73
C ALA A 6 -25.99 12.09 -17.05
N SER A 7 -26.05 13.30 -16.50
CA SER A 7 -27.09 14.26 -16.89
C SER A 7 -26.93 14.64 -18.36
N ALA A 8 -28.02 15.04 -19.04
CA ALA A 8 -27.95 15.54 -20.42
C ALA A 8 -26.92 16.68 -20.59
N TRP A 9 -26.73 17.50 -19.55
CA TRP A 9 -25.70 18.53 -19.51
C TRP A 9 -24.29 17.95 -19.46
N LEU A 10 -24.06 16.90 -18.65
CA LEU A 10 -22.76 16.21 -18.58
C LEU A 10 -22.44 15.47 -19.88
N GLU A 11 -23.45 14.90 -20.55
CA GLU A 11 -23.30 14.28 -21.87
C GLU A 11 -22.92 15.32 -22.94
N ALA A 12 -23.64 16.45 -23.01
CA ALA A 12 -23.33 17.53 -23.95
C ALA A 12 -21.95 18.19 -23.69
N LEU A 13 -21.59 18.36 -22.42
CA LEU A 13 -20.27 18.87 -22.04
C LEU A 13 -19.16 17.88 -22.41
N THR A 14 -19.41 16.58 -22.23
CA THR A 14 -18.48 15.53 -22.64
C THR A 14 -18.28 15.51 -24.15
N ASP A 15 -19.37 15.60 -24.92
CA ASP A 15 -19.33 15.67 -26.38
C ASP A 15 -18.50 16.88 -26.85
N SER A 16 -18.76 18.06 -26.28
CA SER A 16 -18.02 19.29 -26.61
C SER A 16 -16.54 19.26 -26.19
N PHE A 17 -16.17 18.56 -25.10
CA PHE A 17 -14.77 18.38 -24.72
C PHE A 17 -14.08 17.26 -25.50
N GLN A 18 -14.86 16.36 -26.11
CA GLN A 18 -14.33 15.29 -26.94
C GLN A 18 -14.24 15.67 -28.43
N SER A 19 -15.03 16.65 -28.88
CA SER A 19 -14.99 17.16 -30.25
C SER A 19 -13.64 17.79 -30.58
N ASP A 20 -13.16 17.50 -31.79
CA ASP A 20 -11.96 18.10 -32.38
C ASP A 20 -10.66 17.96 -31.57
N ASN A 21 -10.54 16.88 -30.79
CA ASN A 21 -9.30 16.57 -30.12
C ASN A 21 -8.20 16.19 -31.12
N PHE A 22 -7.03 16.78 -30.93
CA PHE A 22 -5.82 16.45 -31.69
C PHE A 22 -4.62 16.27 -30.76
N PHE A 23 -3.61 15.53 -31.23
CA PHE A 23 -2.30 15.49 -30.61
C PHE A 23 -1.22 15.91 -31.60
N LEU A 24 -0.15 16.52 -31.07
CA LEU A 24 1.07 16.84 -31.80
C LEU A 24 2.23 16.18 -31.05
N LEU A 25 2.94 15.26 -31.70
CA LEU A 25 4.11 14.64 -31.09
C LEU A 25 5.29 15.61 -31.11
N ARG A 26 6.20 15.47 -30.15
CA ARG A 26 7.39 16.33 -30.08
C ARG A 26 8.27 16.09 -31.31
N GLY A 27 8.39 17.11 -32.16
CA GLY A 27 9.15 17.06 -33.41
C GLY A 27 8.28 17.07 -34.66
N ASP A 28 6.97 16.83 -34.52
CA ASP A 28 6.03 16.90 -35.62
C ASP A 28 5.52 18.34 -35.83
N THR A 29 5.14 18.65 -37.07
CA THR A 29 4.53 19.93 -37.47
C THR A 29 3.06 19.80 -37.83
N THR A 30 2.53 18.58 -37.85
CA THR A 30 1.15 18.28 -38.25
C THR A 30 0.38 17.70 -37.08
N ALA A 31 -0.72 18.36 -36.70
CA ALA A 31 -1.62 17.85 -35.69
C ALA A 31 -2.41 16.65 -36.23
N VAL A 32 -2.53 15.59 -35.43
CA VAL A 32 -3.30 14.39 -35.74
C VAL A 32 -4.58 14.40 -34.92
N MET A 33 -5.71 14.44 -35.62
CA MET A 33 -7.04 14.34 -35.01
C MET A 33 -7.28 12.92 -34.49
N ILE A 34 -7.86 12.79 -33.30
CA ILE A 34 -8.25 11.50 -32.72
C ILE A 34 -9.75 11.31 -32.81
N SER A 35 -10.16 10.21 -33.47
CA SER A 35 -11.56 9.81 -33.57
C SER A 35 -12.00 8.85 -32.46
N LYS A 36 -11.06 8.30 -31.68
CA LYS A 36 -11.31 7.36 -30.58
C LYS A 36 -10.33 7.59 -29.42
N GLY A 37 -10.85 7.41 -28.20
CA GLY A 37 -10.08 7.48 -26.97
C GLY A 37 -10.05 8.88 -26.35
N SER A 38 -9.89 8.92 -25.03
CA SER A 38 -9.71 10.14 -24.25
C SER A 38 -8.24 10.45 -24.04
N ARG A 39 -7.89 11.72 -23.85
CA ARG A 39 -6.52 12.15 -23.57
C ARG A 39 -5.98 11.52 -22.27
N PRO A 40 -4.87 10.75 -22.31
CA PRO A 40 -4.24 10.22 -21.10
C PRO A 40 -3.78 11.33 -20.16
N GLY A 41 -4.02 11.16 -18.85
CA GLY A 41 -3.70 12.16 -17.82
C GLY A 41 -4.69 13.32 -17.71
N SER A 42 -5.79 13.29 -18.46
CA SER A 42 -6.92 14.21 -18.24
C SER A 42 -7.83 13.67 -17.14
N SER A 43 -8.06 14.44 -16.07
CA SER A 43 -9.04 14.06 -15.03
C SER A 43 -10.45 13.89 -15.57
N TRP A 44 -10.76 14.49 -16.72
CA TRP A 44 -12.05 14.31 -17.41
C TRP A 44 -12.18 12.91 -18.02
N ALA A 45 -11.07 12.31 -18.47
CA ALA A 45 -11.06 10.94 -18.98
C ALA A 45 -11.53 9.93 -17.93
N ASP A 46 -11.07 10.10 -16.68
CA ASP A 46 -11.42 9.22 -15.57
C ASP A 46 -12.93 9.29 -15.24
N LEU A 47 -13.51 10.50 -15.23
CA LEU A 47 -14.94 10.70 -14.98
C LEU A 47 -15.81 10.11 -16.09
N ILE A 48 -15.41 10.28 -17.35
CA ILE A 48 -16.11 9.67 -18.49
C ILE A 48 -16.04 8.15 -18.39
N PHE A 49 -14.85 7.61 -18.12
CA PHE A 49 -14.66 6.17 -18.02
C PHE A 49 -15.51 5.58 -16.88
N ALA A 50 -15.55 6.25 -15.72
CA ALA A 50 -16.40 5.86 -14.59
C ALA A 50 -17.90 5.89 -14.93
N ALA A 51 -18.36 6.83 -15.76
CA ALA A 51 -19.75 6.85 -16.23
C ALA A 51 -20.03 5.77 -17.29
N LEU A 52 -19.08 5.51 -18.20
CA LEU A 52 -19.19 4.51 -19.25
C LEU A 52 -19.17 3.09 -18.71
N ILE A 53 -18.24 2.77 -17.79
CA ILE A 53 -18.12 1.42 -17.23
C ILE A 53 -19.42 0.99 -16.56
N ARG A 54 -20.13 1.91 -15.89
CA ARG A 54 -21.44 1.61 -15.31
C ARG A 54 -22.47 1.18 -16.36
N ARG A 55 -22.57 1.90 -17.47
CA ARG A 55 -23.48 1.56 -18.59
C ARG A 55 -23.13 0.22 -19.23
N ILE A 56 -21.83 -0.08 -19.36
CA ILE A 56 -21.34 -1.36 -19.86
C ILE A 56 -21.74 -2.50 -18.91
N LEU A 57 -21.57 -2.30 -17.60
CA LEU A 57 -21.93 -3.31 -16.60
C LEU A 57 -23.44 -3.52 -16.50
N ASP A 58 -24.25 -2.45 -16.59
CA ASP A 58 -25.70 -2.57 -16.67
C ASP A 58 -26.12 -3.34 -17.93
N ARG A 59 -25.43 -3.13 -19.07
CA ARG A 59 -25.67 -3.89 -20.30
C ARG A 59 -25.29 -5.36 -20.16
N ARG A 60 -24.13 -5.67 -19.57
CA ARG A 60 -23.72 -7.03 -19.20
C ARG A 60 -24.78 -7.72 -18.35
N ASP A 61 -25.37 -7.00 -17.38
CA ASP A 61 -26.39 -7.56 -16.49
C ASP A 61 -27.70 -7.86 -17.24
N GLN A 62 -28.08 -7.03 -18.22
CA GLN A 62 -29.19 -7.33 -19.12
C GLN A 62 -28.93 -8.58 -19.97
N LEU A 63 -27.72 -8.71 -20.53
CA LEU A 63 -27.32 -9.90 -21.29
C LEU A 63 -27.35 -11.15 -20.39
N ARG A 64 -26.86 -11.04 -19.15
CA ARG A 64 -26.88 -12.12 -18.16
C ARG A 64 -28.31 -12.55 -17.83
N ALA A 65 -29.21 -11.60 -17.59
CA ALA A 65 -30.60 -11.85 -17.21
C ALA A 65 -31.43 -12.50 -18.34
N ALA A 66 -30.98 -12.42 -19.59
CA ALA A 66 -31.63 -13.08 -20.72
C ALA A 66 -31.31 -14.58 -20.85
N CYS A 67 -30.51 -15.15 -19.94
CA CYS A 67 -30.06 -16.55 -19.96
C CYS A 67 -30.58 -17.33 -18.75
N ASP A 68 -30.98 -18.59 -18.96
CA ASP A 68 -31.64 -19.43 -17.94
C ASP A 68 -30.69 -20.07 -16.91
N GLU A 69 -29.42 -20.31 -17.28
CA GLU A 69 -28.42 -20.94 -16.41
C GLU A 69 -27.23 -20.01 -16.14
N VAL A 70 -27.34 -19.22 -15.08
CA VAL A 70 -26.33 -18.22 -14.71
C VAL A 70 -25.60 -18.66 -13.43
N PRO A 71 -24.26 -18.59 -13.37
CA PRO A 71 -23.54 -18.86 -12.14
C PRO A 71 -23.92 -17.85 -11.05
N SER A 72 -24.01 -18.31 -9.81
CA SER A 72 -24.45 -17.48 -8.70
C SER A 72 -23.36 -16.47 -8.28
N PRO A 73 -23.72 -15.25 -7.85
CA PRO A 73 -22.78 -14.36 -7.17
C PRO A 73 -22.23 -14.98 -5.88
N LEU A 74 -21.14 -14.42 -5.38
CA LEU A 74 -20.65 -14.75 -4.04
C LEU A 74 -21.58 -14.11 -3.01
N THR A 75 -22.14 -14.91 -2.12
CA THR A 75 -23.00 -14.41 -1.04
C THR A 75 -22.32 -14.64 0.30
N LEU A 76 -22.28 -13.60 1.15
CA LEU A 76 -21.63 -13.62 2.46
C LEU A 76 -22.58 -13.11 3.55
N PRO A 77 -22.52 -13.65 4.77
CA PRO A 77 -23.26 -13.10 5.91
C PRO A 77 -22.86 -11.64 6.17
N TYR A 78 -23.83 -10.74 6.36
CA TYR A 78 -23.58 -9.34 6.68
C TYR A 78 -24.75 -8.70 7.44
N ASP A 79 -24.46 -8.15 8.62
CA ASP A 79 -25.44 -7.56 9.54
C ASP A 79 -25.44 -6.00 9.56
N GLY A 80 -24.77 -5.36 8.59
CA GLY A 80 -24.60 -3.91 8.55
C GLY A 80 -23.50 -3.34 9.47
N ALA A 81 -22.92 -4.17 10.35
CA ALA A 81 -21.85 -3.73 11.24
C ALA A 81 -20.51 -3.61 10.51
N LYS A 82 -19.85 -2.47 10.75
CA LYS A 82 -18.54 -2.13 10.20
C LYS A 82 -17.47 -2.30 11.27
N CYS A 83 -17.35 -3.55 11.73
CA CYS A 83 -16.36 -4.00 12.70
C CYS A 83 -15.70 -5.30 12.20
N LEU A 84 -14.76 -5.84 12.97
CA LEU A 84 -14.05 -7.07 12.63
C LEU A 84 -14.63 -8.30 13.33
N ASP A 85 -15.67 -8.14 14.14
CA ASP A 85 -16.32 -9.24 14.83
C ASP A 85 -17.02 -10.17 13.83
N PRO A 86 -17.13 -11.48 14.11
CA PRO A 86 -17.83 -12.39 13.22
C PRO A 86 -19.30 -11.98 13.06
N CYS A 87 -19.88 -12.26 11.88
CA CYS A 87 -21.32 -12.13 11.69
C CYS A 87 -22.06 -13.21 12.50
N PRO A 88 -23.17 -12.87 13.18
CA PRO A 88 -23.99 -13.87 13.85
C PRO A 88 -24.57 -14.88 12.85
N SER A 89 -24.70 -16.12 13.30
CA SER A 89 -25.27 -17.20 12.48
C SER A 89 -26.74 -16.95 12.16
N GLY A 90 -27.11 -17.06 10.87
CA GLY A 90 -28.50 -16.86 10.42
C GLY A 90 -28.92 -15.40 10.27
N GLY A 91 -27.98 -14.46 10.22
CA GLY A 91 -28.25 -13.06 9.86
C GLY A 91 -28.47 -12.85 8.36
N ASP A 92 -28.75 -11.60 7.99
CA ASP A 92 -28.89 -11.18 6.59
C ASP A 92 -27.61 -11.48 5.80
N GLU A 93 -27.77 -11.61 4.48
CA GLU A 93 -26.68 -11.89 3.55
C GLU A 93 -26.53 -10.74 2.55
N ILE A 94 -25.28 -10.47 2.15
CA ILE A 94 -24.96 -9.55 1.06
C ILE A 94 -24.39 -10.32 -0.12
N SER A 95 -24.84 -9.95 -1.32
CA SER A 95 -24.38 -10.54 -2.56
C SER A 95 -23.34 -9.64 -3.21
N ILE A 96 -22.20 -10.24 -3.56
CA ILE A 96 -21.07 -9.58 -4.21
C ILE A 96 -21.08 -9.99 -5.68
N SER A 97 -21.57 -9.08 -6.53
CA SER A 97 -21.66 -9.28 -7.98
C SER A 97 -20.31 -9.07 -8.67
N GLU A 98 -19.60 -8.00 -8.29
CA GLU A 98 -18.29 -7.62 -8.80
C GLU A 98 -17.57 -6.65 -7.86
N VAL A 99 -16.26 -6.49 -8.08
CA VAL A 99 -15.44 -5.41 -7.54
C VAL A 99 -14.86 -4.65 -8.72
N VAL A 100 -15.07 -3.34 -8.75
CA VAL A 100 -14.60 -2.43 -9.81
C VAL A 100 -13.65 -1.42 -9.21
N TRP A 101 -12.48 -1.26 -9.81
CA TRP A 101 -11.54 -0.19 -9.51
C TRP A 101 -10.96 0.37 -10.80
N ALA A 102 -11.35 1.59 -11.17
CA ALA A 102 -11.00 2.16 -12.48
C ALA A 102 -11.31 1.15 -13.62
N ASP A 103 -10.31 0.77 -14.41
CA ASP A 103 -10.39 -0.22 -15.49
C ASP A 103 -10.27 -1.69 -15.04
N ASP A 104 -9.93 -1.92 -13.77
CA ASP A 104 -9.84 -3.26 -13.19
C ASP A 104 -11.19 -3.76 -12.70
N LEU A 105 -11.52 -5.00 -13.09
CA LEU A 105 -12.78 -5.64 -12.78
C LEU A 105 -12.54 -7.08 -12.32
N ALA A 106 -13.06 -7.42 -11.14
CA ALA A 106 -13.09 -8.77 -10.61
C ALA A 106 -14.55 -9.24 -10.42
N ILE A 107 -14.90 -10.37 -11.01
CA ILE A 107 -16.27 -10.92 -10.98
C ILE A 107 -16.24 -12.29 -10.28
N PRO A 108 -16.54 -12.36 -8.97
CA PRO A 108 -16.59 -13.63 -8.26
C PRO A 108 -17.89 -14.39 -8.59
N ARG A 109 -17.76 -15.69 -8.88
CA ARG A 109 -18.89 -16.55 -9.19
C ARG A 109 -18.78 -17.91 -8.52
N LEU A 110 -19.92 -18.43 -8.08
CA LEU A 110 -20.10 -19.75 -7.50
C LEU A 110 -20.90 -20.62 -8.45
N THR A 111 -20.48 -21.87 -8.60
CA THR A 111 -21.09 -22.84 -9.51
C THR A 111 -20.68 -24.25 -9.12
N GLU A 112 -21.47 -25.23 -9.53
CA GLU A 112 -21.11 -26.63 -9.38
C GLU A 112 -19.83 -26.97 -10.17
N PRO A 113 -18.91 -27.80 -9.62
CA PRO A 113 -17.62 -28.07 -10.27
C PRO A 113 -17.70 -28.52 -11.74
N PRO A 114 -18.65 -29.39 -12.15
CA PRO A 114 -18.79 -29.79 -13.55
C PRO A 114 -19.14 -28.63 -14.50
N GLN A 115 -19.76 -27.56 -14.01
CA GLN A 115 -20.20 -26.40 -14.80
C GLN A 115 -19.17 -25.26 -14.81
N ALA A 116 -18.10 -25.35 -14.01
CA ALA A 116 -17.15 -24.25 -13.81
C ALA A 116 -16.54 -23.66 -15.09
N ALA A 117 -16.16 -24.51 -16.05
CA ALA A 117 -15.62 -24.04 -17.33
C ALA A 117 -16.68 -23.31 -18.17
N LYS A 118 -17.91 -23.84 -18.21
CA LYS A 118 -19.05 -23.22 -18.90
C LYS A 118 -19.37 -21.86 -18.28
N ALA A 119 -19.45 -21.79 -16.95
CA ALA A 119 -19.70 -20.57 -16.20
C ALA A 119 -18.64 -19.48 -16.46
N LEU A 120 -17.35 -19.84 -16.44
CA LEU A 120 -16.26 -18.90 -16.74
C LEU A 120 -16.30 -18.40 -18.18
N GLY A 121 -16.50 -19.31 -19.14
CA GLY A 121 -16.60 -18.94 -20.55
C GLY A 121 -17.81 -18.05 -20.84
N PHE A 122 -18.94 -18.34 -20.19
CA PHE A 122 -20.16 -17.54 -20.27
C PHE A 122 -19.95 -16.13 -19.71
N GLU A 123 -19.41 -15.99 -18.50
CA GLU A 123 -19.18 -14.67 -17.88
C GLU A 123 -18.17 -13.83 -18.66
N ALA A 124 -17.09 -14.44 -19.14
CA ALA A 124 -16.14 -13.77 -20.01
C ALA A 124 -16.78 -13.35 -21.36
N GLY A 125 -17.69 -14.17 -21.90
CA GLY A 125 -18.40 -13.90 -23.15
C GLY A 125 -19.32 -12.70 -23.04
N ILE A 126 -20.28 -12.75 -22.11
CA ILE A 126 -21.23 -11.64 -21.90
C ILE A 126 -20.52 -10.33 -21.55
N LEU A 127 -19.42 -10.40 -20.80
CA LEU A 127 -18.62 -9.22 -20.48
C LEU A 127 -17.96 -8.68 -21.75
N THR A 128 -17.36 -9.55 -22.56
CA THR A 128 -16.72 -9.14 -23.82
C THR A 128 -17.72 -8.50 -24.78
N ASP A 129 -18.90 -9.10 -24.94
CA ASP A 129 -19.92 -8.61 -25.85
C ASP A 129 -20.50 -7.27 -25.35
N ALA A 130 -20.73 -7.13 -24.05
CA ALA A 130 -21.11 -5.84 -23.45
C ALA A 130 -20.06 -4.74 -23.70
N PHE A 131 -18.76 -5.02 -23.52
CA PHE A 131 -17.71 -4.05 -23.81
C PHE A 131 -17.64 -3.70 -25.30
N LYS A 132 -17.81 -4.69 -26.18
CA LYS A 132 -17.81 -4.50 -27.64
C LYS A 132 -18.94 -3.60 -28.12
N GLU A 133 -20.15 -3.72 -27.55
CA GLU A 133 -21.28 -2.84 -27.89
C GLU A 133 -20.97 -1.36 -27.67
N PHE A 134 -20.08 -1.04 -26.72
CA PHE A 134 -19.63 0.32 -26.43
C PHE A 134 -18.29 0.66 -27.12
N GLY A 135 -17.80 -0.19 -28.02
CA GLY A 135 -16.58 0.05 -28.79
C GLY A 135 -15.27 -0.27 -28.06
N PHE A 136 -15.33 -0.99 -26.94
CA PHE A 136 -14.16 -1.44 -26.19
C PHE A 136 -13.79 -2.90 -26.52
N SER A 137 -12.51 -3.22 -26.39
CA SER A 137 -11.98 -4.56 -26.60
C SER A 137 -11.23 -5.05 -25.35
N LEU A 138 -11.63 -6.20 -24.83
CA LEU A 138 -10.92 -6.85 -23.74
C LEU A 138 -9.66 -7.56 -24.25
N SER A 139 -8.58 -7.48 -23.46
CA SER A 139 -7.31 -8.12 -23.77
C SER A 139 -7.12 -9.36 -22.91
N PHE A 140 -7.31 -10.54 -23.50
CA PHE A 140 -7.12 -11.82 -22.83
C PHE A 140 -5.63 -12.15 -22.68
N GLY A 141 -5.22 -12.50 -21.46
CA GLY A 141 -3.84 -12.87 -21.16
C GLY A 141 -3.59 -13.07 -19.66
N PRO A 142 -2.56 -13.84 -19.27
CA PRO A 142 -2.28 -14.18 -17.87
C PRO A 142 -2.10 -12.99 -16.91
N HIS A 143 -1.72 -11.82 -17.44
CA HIS A 143 -1.51 -10.58 -16.69
C HIS A 143 -2.49 -9.47 -17.10
N LYS A 144 -3.58 -9.84 -17.78
CA LYS A 144 -4.67 -8.94 -18.20
C LYS A 144 -6.00 -9.59 -17.84
N THR A 145 -6.84 -9.98 -18.79
CA THR A 145 -8.06 -10.75 -18.52
C THR A 145 -7.73 -12.25 -18.43
N ALA A 146 -7.82 -12.81 -17.22
CA ALA A 146 -7.56 -14.22 -16.91
C ALA A 146 -8.55 -14.75 -15.85
N GLY A 147 -8.73 -16.07 -15.83
CA GLY A 147 -9.57 -16.75 -14.84
C GLY A 147 -8.75 -17.34 -13.70
N LEU A 148 -9.21 -17.14 -12.46
CA LEU A 148 -8.76 -17.91 -11.29
C LEU A 148 -9.84 -18.92 -10.94
N LEU A 149 -9.50 -20.21 -10.96
CA LEU A 149 -10.48 -21.29 -10.72
C LEU A 149 -10.10 -22.11 -9.49
N THR A 150 -11.03 -22.19 -8.53
CA THR A 150 -10.94 -23.07 -7.36
C THR A 150 -12.06 -24.09 -7.42
N LEU A 151 -11.71 -25.38 -7.50
CA LEU A 151 -12.68 -26.48 -7.56
C LEU A 151 -12.67 -27.26 -6.24
N ARG A 152 -13.82 -27.32 -5.56
CA ARG A 152 -14.01 -28.07 -4.31
C ARG A 152 -15.30 -28.89 -4.37
N GLY A 153 -15.47 -29.86 -3.47
CA GLY A 153 -16.69 -30.67 -3.36
C GLY A 153 -16.80 -31.82 -4.37
N ALA A 154 -18.02 -32.36 -4.51
CA ALA A 154 -18.32 -33.50 -5.37
C ALA A 154 -18.05 -33.18 -6.86
N GLY A 155 -17.52 -34.14 -7.61
CA GLY A 155 -17.21 -33.95 -9.04
C GLY A 155 -15.96 -33.08 -9.33
N SER A 156 -15.37 -32.41 -8.34
CA SER A 156 -14.19 -31.53 -8.49
C SER A 156 -13.00 -32.20 -9.15
N ARG A 157 -12.68 -33.47 -8.82
CA ARG A 157 -11.57 -34.22 -9.42
C ARG A 157 -11.76 -34.50 -10.91
N LYS A 158 -13.01 -34.72 -11.34
CA LYS A 158 -13.34 -34.93 -12.76
C LYS A 158 -13.27 -33.60 -13.50
N ALA A 159 -13.86 -32.54 -12.92
CA ALA A 159 -13.78 -31.19 -13.44
C ALA A 159 -12.33 -30.68 -13.57
N LYS A 160 -11.49 -30.89 -12.55
CA LYS A 160 -10.07 -30.49 -12.58
C LYS A 160 -9.30 -31.22 -13.70
N ARG A 161 -9.54 -32.51 -13.90
CA ARG A 161 -8.97 -33.28 -15.02
C ARG A 161 -9.47 -32.79 -16.38
N PHE A 162 -10.75 -32.43 -16.49
CA PHE A 162 -11.30 -31.86 -17.71
C PHE A 162 -10.76 -30.46 -18.01
N VAL A 163 -10.59 -29.62 -16.99
CA VAL A 163 -10.14 -28.22 -17.18
C VAL A 163 -8.63 -28.14 -17.40
N PHE A 164 -7.83 -28.80 -16.57
CA PHE A 164 -6.37 -28.67 -16.58
C PHE A 164 -5.63 -29.86 -17.20
N GLY A 165 -6.32 -30.97 -17.47
CA GLY A 165 -5.68 -32.18 -17.98
C GLY A 165 -5.26 -32.07 -19.45
N PRO A 166 -4.31 -32.92 -19.89
CA PRO A 166 -3.75 -32.89 -21.24
C PRO A 166 -4.76 -33.24 -22.34
N GLN A 167 -5.80 -34.02 -22.01
CA GLN A 167 -6.91 -34.37 -22.90
C GLN A 167 -8.13 -33.44 -22.73
N GLY A 168 -8.01 -32.44 -21.85
CA GLY A 168 -9.06 -31.49 -21.54
C GLY A 168 -8.82 -30.11 -22.16
N LEU A 169 -9.25 -29.06 -21.45
CA LEU A 169 -9.09 -27.66 -21.86
C LEU A 169 -7.67 -27.11 -21.67
N ARG A 170 -6.76 -27.88 -21.06
CA ARG A 170 -5.34 -27.51 -20.84
C ARG A 170 -5.15 -26.14 -20.20
N GLY A 171 -6.05 -25.77 -19.27
CA GLY A 171 -5.99 -24.50 -18.56
C GLY A 171 -6.39 -23.28 -19.41
N SER A 172 -7.13 -23.47 -20.51
CA SER A 172 -7.65 -22.36 -21.32
C SER A 172 -9.10 -22.60 -21.69
N VAL A 173 -9.99 -21.73 -21.23
CA VAL A 173 -11.44 -21.88 -21.41
C VAL A 173 -11.87 -21.15 -22.68
N PRO A 174 -12.52 -21.83 -23.64
CA PRO A 174 -13.07 -21.15 -24.82
C PRO A 174 -14.20 -20.20 -24.41
N VAL A 175 -14.14 -18.98 -24.93
CA VAL A 175 -15.15 -17.94 -24.75
C VAL A 175 -15.92 -17.80 -26.05
N LEU A 176 -17.22 -18.07 -25.98
CA LEU A 176 -18.14 -17.88 -27.10
C LEU A 176 -18.58 -16.43 -27.13
N LEU A 177 -18.57 -15.85 -28.33
CA LEU A 177 -18.87 -14.45 -28.60
C LEU A 177 -19.89 -14.39 -29.74
N ASP A 178 -20.74 -13.37 -29.73
CA ASP A 178 -21.75 -13.18 -30.78
C ASP A 178 -21.13 -12.94 -32.17
N ALA A 179 -19.92 -12.38 -32.23
CA ALA A 179 -19.17 -12.17 -33.46
C ALA A 179 -17.76 -12.80 -33.40
N PRO A 180 -17.29 -13.47 -34.47
CA PRO A 180 -15.95 -14.03 -34.55
C PRO A 180 -14.86 -12.94 -34.50
N PRO A 181 -13.63 -13.27 -34.07
CA PRO A 181 -13.15 -14.60 -33.70
C PRO A 181 -13.52 -15.00 -32.26
N SER A 182 -13.57 -16.32 -31.99
CA SER A 182 -13.62 -16.82 -30.61
C SER A 182 -12.33 -16.48 -29.87
N VAL A 183 -12.45 -16.19 -28.58
CA VAL A 183 -11.31 -15.90 -27.70
C VAL A 183 -11.17 -16.99 -26.66
N SER A 184 -10.00 -17.09 -26.02
CA SER A 184 -9.75 -18.09 -24.98
C SER A 184 -9.31 -17.39 -23.72
N LEU A 185 -9.98 -17.72 -22.60
CA LEU A 185 -9.66 -17.21 -21.28
C LEU A 185 -8.59 -18.11 -20.64
N PRO A 186 -7.35 -17.63 -20.45
CA PRO A 186 -6.33 -18.40 -19.76
C PRO A 186 -6.70 -18.55 -18.29
N LEU A 187 -6.58 -19.76 -17.76
CA LEU A 187 -6.68 -20.04 -16.34
C LEU A 187 -5.28 -19.99 -15.73
N VAL A 188 -5.08 -19.10 -14.78
CA VAL A 188 -3.78 -18.87 -14.14
C VAL A 188 -3.72 -19.55 -12.78
N ASP A 189 -2.53 -20.02 -12.43
CA ASP A 189 -2.16 -20.51 -11.11
C ASP A 189 -1.72 -19.38 -10.17
N CYS A 190 -1.46 -18.20 -10.73
CA CYS A 190 -1.14 -16.98 -10.03
C CYS A 190 -1.56 -15.77 -10.88
N TYR A 191 -2.47 -14.96 -10.38
CA TYR A 191 -2.83 -13.69 -10.99
C TYR A 191 -2.03 -12.56 -10.34
N ARG A 192 -1.41 -11.71 -11.15
CA ARG A 192 -0.63 -10.56 -10.67
C ARG A 192 -1.36 -9.27 -11.00
N HIS A 193 -1.65 -8.48 -9.97
CA HIS A 193 -2.35 -7.22 -10.07
C HIS A 193 -1.64 -6.14 -9.25
N LEU A 194 -1.26 -5.01 -9.87
CA LEU A 194 -0.55 -3.87 -9.25
C LEU A 194 0.64 -4.25 -8.34
N GLY A 195 1.32 -5.35 -8.66
CA GLY A 195 2.49 -5.83 -7.91
C GLY A 195 2.18 -6.84 -6.81
N CYS A 196 0.92 -7.13 -6.52
CA CYS A 196 0.48 -8.22 -5.66
C CYS A 196 0.12 -9.46 -6.48
N GLN A 197 0.40 -10.64 -5.96
CA GLN A 197 0.11 -11.93 -6.58
C GLN A 197 -0.93 -12.70 -5.75
N GLN A 198 -1.90 -13.31 -6.43
CA GLN A 198 -2.93 -14.13 -5.80
C GLN A 198 -3.10 -15.45 -6.54
N GLY A 199 -2.95 -16.55 -5.81
CA GLY A 199 -3.19 -17.89 -6.32
C GLY A 199 -4.63 -18.38 -6.09
N PRO A 200 -4.99 -19.54 -6.69
CA PRO A 200 -6.23 -20.24 -6.38
C PRO A 200 -6.44 -20.43 -4.89
N ALA A 201 -7.69 -20.40 -4.45
CA ALA A 201 -8.10 -20.44 -3.05
C ALA A 201 -7.47 -19.35 -2.15
N GLY A 202 -6.99 -18.24 -2.74
CA GLY A 202 -6.36 -17.16 -1.99
C GLY A 202 -4.91 -17.47 -1.58
N SER A 203 -4.24 -18.43 -2.21
CA SER A 203 -2.86 -18.77 -1.87
C SER A 203 -1.91 -17.58 -2.09
N LEU A 204 -1.11 -17.25 -1.07
CA LEU A 204 -0.10 -16.19 -1.09
C LEU A 204 1.31 -16.71 -1.41
N ARG A 205 1.47 -18.01 -1.68
CA ARG A 205 2.80 -18.64 -1.87
C ARG A 205 3.64 -17.92 -2.92
N SER A 206 3.06 -17.65 -4.08
CA SER A 206 3.75 -16.97 -5.19
C SER A 206 4.11 -15.53 -4.86
N GLU A 207 3.24 -14.82 -4.12
CA GLU A 207 3.51 -13.47 -3.62
C GLU A 207 4.70 -13.46 -2.67
N ILE A 208 4.74 -14.39 -1.71
CA ILE A 208 5.82 -14.50 -0.73
C ILE A 208 7.15 -14.80 -1.44
N GLN A 209 7.15 -15.77 -2.37
CA GLN A 209 8.34 -16.06 -3.18
C GLN A 209 8.80 -14.85 -4.00
N TYR A 210 7.85 -14.11 -4.59
CA TYR A 210 8.13 -12.89 -5.34
C TYR A 210 8.76 -11.80 -4.47
N ARG A 211 8.21 -11.55 -3.27
CA ARG A 211 8.76 -10.56 -2.33
C ARG A 211 10.15 -10.96 -1.82
N ILE A 212 10.37 -12.23 -1.54
CA ILE A 212 11.69 -12.77 -1.18
C ILE A 212 12.69 -12.55 -2.32
N ALA A 213 12.30 -12.84 -3.56
CA ALA A 213 13.16 -12.65 -4.72
C ALA A 213 13.50 -11.16 -4.95
N GLN A 214 12.53 -10.25 -4.82
CA GLN A 214 12.77 -8.80 -4.87
C GLN A 214 13.76 -8.35 -3.78
N ALA A 215 13.53 -8.78 -2.54
CA ALA A 215 14.42 -8.45 -1.43
C ALA A 215 15.86 -8.95 -1.67
N ARG A 216 16.02 -10.16 -2.25
CA ARG A 216 17.33 -10.71 -2.63
C ARG A 216 18.00 -9.93 -3.75
N ALA A 217 17.25 -9.51 -4.77
CA ALA A 217 17.77 -8.70 -5.87
C ALA A 217 18.29 -7.35 -5.37
N THR A 218 17.49 -6.63 -4.58
CA THR A 218 17.87 -5.37 -3.93
C THR A 218 19.08 -5.55 -3.01
N PHE A 219 19.11 -6.62 -2.22
CA PHE A 219 20.27 -6.95 -1.38
C PHE A 219 21.52 -7.20 -2.22
N SER A 220 21.41 -7.91 -3.35
CA SER A 220 22.53 -8.23 -4.25
C SER A 220 23.16 -6.96 -4.84
N GLU A 221 22.34 -6.00 -5.28
CA GLU A 221 22.80 -4.70 -5.82
C GLU A 221 23.60 -3.88 -4.79
N ALA A 222 23.17 -3.89 -3.53
CA ALA A 222 23.81 -3.14 -2.44
C ALA A 222 24.86 -3.97 -1.65
N ARG A 223 24.99 -5.27 -1.94
CA ARG A 223 25.78 -6.27 -1.19
C ARG A 223 27.24 -5.87 -0.98
N ARG A 224 27.92 -5.40 -2.03
CA ARG A 224 29.37 -5.10 -2.00
C ARG A 224 29.66 -3.66 -1.57
N LYS A 225 28.74 -2.73 -1.84
CA LYS A 225 28.87 -1.30 -1.50
C LYS A 225 28.61 -1.05 -0.02
N VAL A 226 27.62 -1.76 0.55
CA VAL A 226 27.11 -1.52 1.89
C VAL A 226 27.25 -2.80 2.74
N TYR A 227 26.49 -3.85 2.47
CA TYR A 227 26.29 -4.96 3.43
C TYR A 227 27.54 -5.81 3.76
N LYS A 228 28.51 -5.99 2.85
CA LYS A 228 29.76 -6.76 3.10
C LYS A 228 31.02 -5.90 3.30
N ASN A 229 30.95 -4.57 3.28
CA ASN A 229 32.13 -3.71 3.40
C ASN A 229 32.59 -3.54 4.87
N PRO A 230 33.69 -4.14 5.35
CA PRO A 230 34.08 -4.09 6.78
C PRO A 230 34.39 -2.68 7.32
N ARG A 231 34.63 -1.68 6.47
CA ARG A 231 34.79 -0.27 6.86
C ARG A 231 33.46 0.43 7.15
N VAL A 232 32.38 -0.15 6.64
CA VAL A 232 31.02 0.21 7.02
C VAL A 232 30.70 -0.68 8.23
N THR A 233 30.67 -0.09 9.43
CA THR A 233 30.26 -0.80 10.66
C THR A 233 28.85 -1.35 10.50
N ALA A 234 28.44 -2.43 11.17
CA ALA A 234 27.07 -2.98 11.08
C ALA A 234 25.97 -1.89 11.20
N ASN A 235 26.21 -0.90 12.07
CA ASN A 235 25.37 0.28 12.32
C ASN A 235 25.25 1.28 11.13
N ARG A 236 26.11 1.15 10.12
CA ARG A 236 26.14 1.89 8.85
C ARG A 236 25.86 0.99 7.63
N LYS A 237 25.92 -0.35 7.80
CA LYS A 237 25.68 -1.37 6.76
C LYS A 237 24.21 -1.72 6.64
N GLY A 238 23.50 -1.76 7.76
CA GLY A 238 22.10 -1.42 7.65
C GLY A 238 22.08 -0.03 7.01
N VAL A 239 21.21 0.17 6.01
CA VAL A 239 20.42 1.41 6.01
C VAL A 239 20.20 1.70 7.49
N LYS A 240 20.74 2.83 8.01
CA LYS A 240 20.48 3.21 9.41
C LYS A 240 19.00 2.97 9.55
N ARG A 241 18.64 1.94 10.32
CA ARG A 241 17.25 1.59 10.53
C ARG A 241 16.77 2.86 11.19
N TRP A 242 16.09 3.68 10.43
CA TRP A 242 15.41 4.86 10.85
C TRP A 242 14.20 4.84 9.95
N GLU A 243 13.14 4.27 10.53
CA GLU A 243 11.72 4.48 10.18
C GLU A 243 11.43 4.15 8.71
N ASP A 244 11.21 2.90 8.29
CA ASP A 244 9.83 2.37 8.15
C ASP A 244 9.82 0.94 7.56
N GLN A 245 10.23 -0.09 8.29
CA GLN A 245 9.86 -1.50 7.93
C GLN A 245 9.68 -2.38 9.17
N ARG A 246 9.04 -1.83 10.20
CA ARG A 246 8.31 -2.61 11.20
C ARG A 246 6.98 -1.90 11.35
N ILE A 247 5.96 -2.47 10.71
CA ILE A 247 4.66 -1.87 10.44
C ILE A 247 4.85 -0.49 9.79
N ASP A 248 5.24 -0.48 8.52
CA ASP A 248 5.13 0.75 7.73
C ASP A 248 3.67 1.19 7.65
N ALA A 249 3.47 2.50 7.51
CA ALA A 249 2.17 3.04 7.24
C ALA A 249 1.56 2.42 5.97
N SER A 250 2.30 1.79 5.05
CA SER A 250 1.66 1.04 3.95
C SER A 250 0.95 -0.24 4.40
N THR A 251 1.45 -0.94 5.41
CA THR A 251 0.76 -2.09 6.02
C THR A 251 -0.46 -1.61 6.82
N CYS A 252 -0.34 -0.52 7.59
CA CYS A 252 -1.50 0.07 8.26
C CYS A 252 -2.47 0.82 7.32
N PHE A 253 -2.03 1.41 6.21
CA PHE A 253 -2.89 2.01 5.17
C PHE A 253 -3.57 0.93 4.33
N SER A 254 -2.95 -0.24 4.16
CA SER A 254 -3.61 -1.39 3.56
C SER A 254 -4.66 -1.98 4.50
N LEU A 255 -4.42 -1.91 5.82
CA LEU A 255 -5.35 -2.38 6.86
C LEU A 255 -6.43 -1.36 7.27
N LEU A 256 -6.23 -0.05 7.04
CA LEU A 256 -7.13 1.03 7.48
C LEU A 256 -7.50 2.01 6.36
N GLY A 257 -7.18 1.70 5.09
CA GLY A 257 -7.59 2.43 3.89
C GLY A 257 -9.09 2.29 3.59
N LEU A 258 -9.93 2.38 4.62
CA LEU A 258 -11.37 2.52 4.52
C LEU A 258 -11.66 4.03 4.52
N PRO A 259 -11.78 4.67 3.34
CA PRO A 259 -12.19 6.07 3.27
C PRO A 259 -13.64 6.16 3.72
N SER A 260 -13.89 6.69 4.92
CA SER A 260 -15.22 6.59 5.54
C SER A 260 -15.63 5.11 5.72
N PRO A 261 -16.73 4.76 6.40
CA PRO A 261 -17.16 3.36 6.44
C PRO A 261 -17.27 2.82 5.00
N GLY A 262 -16.28 2.03 4.56
CA GLY A 262 -16.20 1.46 3.22
C GLY A 262 -17.48 0.70 2.86
N PRO A 263 -17.67 0.35 1.58
CA PRO A 263 -18.90 -0.31 1.13
C PRO A 263 -19.13 -1.61 1.90
N ASP A 264 -20.40 -1.96 2.05
CA ASP A 264 -20.86 -3.05 2.90
C ASP A 264 -20.28 -4.41 2.44
N GLU A 265 -20.10 -4.56 1.13
CA GLU A 265 -19.48 -5.70 0.47
C GLU A 265 -18.03 -5.92 0.95
N LEU A 266 -17.26 -4.84 1.12
CA LEU A 266 -15.88 -4.92 1.61
C LEU A 266 -15.85 -5.41 3.07
N TRP A 267 -16.74 -4.90 3.91
CA TRP A 267 -16.83 -5.34 5.30
C TRP A 267 -17.30 -6.80 5.42
N ALA A 268 -18.19 -7.24 4.55
CA ALA A 268 -18.60 -8.64 4.49
C ALA A 268 -17.45 -9.57 4.11
N VAL A 269 -16.64 -9.20 3.10
CA VAL A 269 -15.44 -9.98 2.72
C VAL A 269 -14.44 -10.04 3.87
N LEU A 270 -14.13 -8.89 4.49
CA LEU A 270 -13.17 -8.83 5.60
C LEU A 270 -13.63 -9.66 6.81
N ARG A 271 -14.92 -9.63 7.15
CA ARG A 271 -15.45 -10.39 8.28
C ARG A 271 -15.58 -11.89 8.01
N ALA A 272 -15.75 -12.28 6.75
CA ALA A 272 -15.75 -13.67 6.32
C ALA A 272 -14.34 -14.29 6.35
N ASP A 273 -13.28 -13.52 6.07
CA ASP A 273 -11.89 -13.97 6.21
C ASP A 273 -11.43 -13.91 7.68
N ARG A 274 -11.76 -14.97 8.41
CA ARG A 274 -11.53 -14.99 9.86
C ARG A 274 -10.08 -14.97 10.29
N PRO A 275 -9.18 -15.76 9.67
CA PRO A 275 -7.75 -15.66 9.95
C PRO A 275 -7.23 -14.23 9.74
N HIS A 276 -7.56 -13.58 8.62
CA HIS A 276 -7.10 -12.23 8.34
C HIS A 276 -7.65 -11.20 9.33
N ALA A 277 -8.95 -11.25 9.63
CA ALA A 277 -9.56 -10.31 10.55
C ALA A 277 -9.11 -10.51 12.02
N SER A 278 -8.79 -11.74 12.45
CA SER A 278 -8.17 -11.98 13.77
C SER A 278 -6.75 -11.41 13.85
N LEU A 279 -5.93 -11.63 12.82
CA LEU A 279 -4.59 -11.03 12.74
C LEU A 279 -4.66 -9.51 12.83
N LEU A 280 -5.58 -8.90 12.08
CA LEU A 280 -5.82 -7.46 12.12
C LEU A 280 -6.25 -6.97 13.51
N GLN A 281 -7.12 -7.70 14.22
CA GLN A 281 -7.50 -7.35 15.59
C GLN A 281 -6.31 -7.40 16.54
N GLU A 282 -5.45 -8.40 16.44
CA GLU A 282 -4.25 -8.55 17.27
C GLU A 282 -3.25 -7.41 17.02
N ASP A 283 -3.00 -7.09 15.75
CA ASP A 283 -2.15 -5.96 15.36
C ASP A 283 -2.69 -4.63 15.91
N MET A 284 -4.01 -4.41 15.84
CA MET A 284 -4.64 -3.19 16.37
C MET A 284 -4.58 -3.13 17.90
N ARG A 285 -4.79 -4.25 18.60
CA ARG A 285 -4.65 -4.32 20.06
C ARG A 285 -3.21 -4.07 20.49
N TRP A 286 -2.25 -4.67 19.79
CA TRP A 286 -0.83 -4.45 20.03
C TRP A 286 -0.46 -2.99 19.80
N LEU A 287 -0.88 -2.41 18.67
CA LEU A 287 -0.61 -1.02 18.32
C LEU A 287 -1.22 -0.07 19.36
N HIS A 288 -2.46 -0.31 19.78
CA HIS A 288 -3.12 0.45 20.83
C HIS A 288 -2.37 0.34 22.16
N ALA A 289 -2.04 -0.87 22.62
CA ALA A 289 -1.30 -1.08 23.87
C ALA A 289 0.07 -0.40 23.83
N TRP A 290 0.81 -0.52 22.73
CA TRP A 290 2.10 0.12 22.55
C TRP A 290 2.01 1.64 22.52
N THR A 291 1.08 2.20 21.74
CA THR A 291 0.91 3.65 21.62
C THR A 291 0.39 4.26 22.93
N TRP A 292 -0.56 3.61 23.60
CA TRP A 292 -1.10 4.00 24.90
C TRP A 292 -0.02 3.99 25.99
N ASN A 293 0.72 2.89 26.13
CA ASN A 293 1.75 2.75 27.16
C ASN A 293 2.98 3.63 26.91
N THR A 294 3.18 4.13 25.68
CA THR A 294 4.28 5.04 25.32
C THR A 294 3.81 6.49 25.14
N THR A 295 2.65 6.87 25.66
CA THR A 295 2.17 8.27 25.69
C THR A 295 2.89 9.14 26.73
N GLY A 296 3.39 8.52 27.81
CA GLY A 296 4.13 9.21 28.87
C GLY A 296 5.54 9.63 28.46
N ASN A 297 6.27 10.21 29.42
CA ASN A 297 7.67 10.59 29.25
C ASN A 297 8.62 9.72 30.09
N THR A 298 8.10 8.67 30.73
CA THR A 298 8.88 7.77 31.60
C THR A 298 9.06 6.41 30.94
N CYS A 299 10.29 5.89 30.98
CA CYS A 299 10.57 4.53 30.56
C CYS A 299 10.25 3.57 31.70
N LEU A 300 9.18 2.78 31.56
CA LEU A 300 8.75 1.77 32.54
C LEU A 300 9.65 0.53 32.56
N ALA A 301 10.82 0.59 31.94
CA ALA A 301 11.80 -0.49 31.91
C ALA A 301 13.09 -0.15 32.67
N CYS A 302 13.56 1.08 32.55
CA CYS A 302 14.76 1.55 33.23
C CYS A 302 14.49 2.66 34.26
N GLY A 303 13.24 3.11 34.39
CA GLY A 303 12.83 4.17 35.30
C GLY A 303 13.31 5.58 34.95
N LYS A 304 13.89 5.77 33.77
CA LYS A 304 14.32 7.10 33.32
C LYS A 304 13.15 7.94 32.84
N GLN A 305 13.04 9.15 33.35
CA GLN A 305 12.15 10.17 32.82
C GLN A 305 12.88 11.01 31.78
N PHE A 306 12.22 11.20 30.65
CA PHE A 306 12.66 11.99 29.52
C PHE A 306 11.89 13.31 29.49
N SER A 307 12.50 14.36 28.93
CA SER A 307 11.84 15.66 28.80
C SER A 307 10.65 15.67 27.83
N SER A 308 10.49 14.62 27.00
CA SER A 308 9.35 14.46 26.09
C SER A 308 9.13 13.00 25.71
N THR A 309 7.90 12.68 25.31
CA THR A 309 7.50 11.40 24.72
C THR A 309 8.39 11.02 23.51
N GLY A 310 8.77 12.00 22.69
CA GLY A 310 9.66 11.77 21.54
C GLY A 310 11.08 11.33 21.92
N ARG A 311 11.58 11.72 23.10
CA ARG A 311 12.89 11.26 23.60
C ARG A 311 12.79 9.88 24.26
N LEU A 312 11.68 9.59 24.92
CA LEU A 312 11.39 8.24 25.39
C LEU A 312 11.32 7.25 24.22
N ARG A 313 10.62 7.60 23.13
CA ARG A 313 10.54 6.77 21.92
C ARG A 313 11.91 6.52 21.30
N ARG A 314 12.75 7.56 21.17
CA ARG A 314 14.15 7.42 20.71
C ARG A 314 14.99 6.54 21.63
N HIS A 315 14.75 6.62 22.94
CA HIS A 315 15.41 5.74 23.90
C HIS A 315 15.00 4.28 23.73
N LEU A 316 13.70 4.00 23.60
CA LEU A 316 13.19 2.65 23.35
C LEU A 316 13.73 2.09 22.05
N TYR A 317 13.77 2.92 21.00
CA TYR A 317 14.38 2.59 19.72
C TYR A 317 15.84 2.16 19.84
N ALA A 318 16.61 2.84 20.69
CA ALA A 318 18.04 2.60 20.86
C ALA A 318 18.37 1.51 21.90
N LYS A 319 17.41 1.12 22.75
CA LYS A 319 17.63 0.25 23.91
C LYS A 319 16.65 -0.90 23.91
N ASP A 320 16.98 -1.91 23.11
CA ASP A 320 16.26 -3.19 23.01
C ASP A 320 15.97 -3.84 24.38
N LYS A 321 16.92 -3.75 25.32
CA LYS A 321 16.72 -4.20 26.71
C LYS A 321 15.53 -3.53 27.39
N CYS A 322 15.31 -2.23 27.14
CA CYS A 322 14.19 -1.49 27.71
C CYS A 322 12.86 -1.79 27.03
N ILE A 323 12.87 -2.30 25.80
CA ILE A 323 11.66 -2.85 25.17
C ILE A 323 11.31 -4.19 25.84
N LYS A 324 12.30 -5.07 25.98
CA LYS A 324 12.12 -6.41 26.57
C LYS A 324 11.66 -6.39 28.04
N SER A 325 12.20 -5.46 28.83
CA SER A 325 11.85 -5.29 30.25
C SER A 325 10.82 -4.17 30.47
N TRP A 326 10.00 -3.85 29.46
CA TRP A 326 8.99 -2.80 29.60
C TRP A 326 7.92 -3.19 30.63
N GLY A 327 7.60 -2.30 31.55
CA GLY A 327 6.69 -2.59 32.68
C GLY A 327 7.41 -3.05 33.96
N SER A 328 8.70 -3.40 33.86
CA SER A 328 9.49 -3.84 35.03
C SER A 328 9.82 -2.75 36.04
N PHE A 329 9.46 -1.50 35.79
CA PHE A 329 9.66 -0.39 36.71
C PHE A 329 8.33 0.30 37.02
N GLN A 330 8.01 0.38 38.32
CA GLN A 330 6.86 1.11 38.85
C GLN A 330 7.35 2.37 39.59
N PRO A 331 7.00 3.59 39.15
CA PRO A 331 7.40 4.82 39.83
C PRO A 331 6.69 4.98 41.19
N ASP A 332 7.40 5.54 42.18
CA ASP A 332 6.82 5.85 43.50
C ASP A 332 5.85 7.05 43.40
N GLY A 333 4.55 6.79 43.51
CA GLY A 333 3.50 7.82 43.61
C GLY A 333 3.04 8.47 42.30
N ALA A 334 1.94 9.23 42.38
CA ALA A 334 1.34 9.91 41.24
C ALA A 334 2.34 10.88 40.60
N GLN A 335 2.56 10.72 39.28
CA GLN A 335 3.51 11.48 38.47
C GLN A 335 3.59 12.95 38.90
N PRO A 336 4.78 13.49 39.24
CA PRO A 336 4.92 14.91 39.50
C PRO A 336 4.40 15.68 38.28
N ARG A 337 3.41 16.55 38.48
CA ARG A 337 2.94 17.47 37.43
C ARG A 337 4.14 18.24 36.91
N VAL A 338 4.43 18.01 35.63
CA VAL A 338 5.28 18.78 34.70
C VAL A 338 5.93 20.00 35.35
N GLY A 339 7.02 19.78 36.09
CA GLY A 339 8.06 20.79 36.16
C GLY A 339 8.69 20.80 34.77
N CYS A 340 8.62 21.93 34.07
CA CYS A 340 9.13 22.10 32.70
C CYS A 340 10.63 21.80 32.63
N SER A 341 10.97 20.51 32.54
CA SER A 341 12.32 20.07 32.25
C SER A 341 12.63 20.51 30.83
N HIS A 342 13.74 21.23 30.67
CA HIS A 342 14.17 21.75 29.38
C HIS A 342 14.18 20.64 28.33
N SER A 343 13.79 20.94 27.09
CA SER A 343 13.66 19.96 26.01
C SER A 343 14.94 19.13 25.79
N GLN A 344 16.11 19.68 26.13
CA GLN A 344 17.42 19.03 26.04
C GLN A 344 17.95 18.44 27.37
N ALA A 345 17.24 18.58 28.49
CA ALA A 345 17.70 18.09 29.80
C ALA A 345 18.04 16.58 29.74
N PRO A 346 19.16 16.12 30.32
CA PRO A 346 19.48 14.70 30.33
C PRO A 346 18.38 13.89 31.03
N PRO A 347 18.13 12.63 30.62
CA PRO A 347 17.13 11.80 31.29
C PRO A 347 17.53 11.60 32.76
N HIS A 348 16.58 11.84 33.67
CA HIS A 348 16.78 11.68 35.10
C HIS A 348 16.17 10.35 35.58
N GLN A 349 16.79 9.71 36.56
CA GLN A 349 16.29 8.45 37.14
C GLN A 349 15.18 8.73 38.14
N LEU A 350 13.98 8.20 37.91
CA LEU A 350 12.91 8.29 38.91
C LEU A 350 13.11 7.27 40.03
N SER A 351 12.66 7.64 41.23
CA SER A 351 12.46 6.71 42.33
C SER A 351 11.28 5.80 42.03
N GLY A 352 11.41 4.53 42.38
CA GLY A 352 10.43 3.50 42.10
C GLY A 352 10.98 2.10 42.37
N VAL A 353 10.12 1.11 42.24
CA VAL A 353 10.44 -0.29 42.47
C VAL A 353 10.60 -1.01 41.14
N PHE A 354 11.67 -1.82 41.04
CA PHE A 354 11.84 -2.73 39.91
C PHE A 354 11.24 -4.09 40.25
N ASP A 355 10.30 -4.52 39.43
CA ASP A 355 9.74 -5.86 39.46
C ASP A 355 9.98 -6.54 38.10
N SER A 356 10.96 -7.45 38.04
CA SER A 356 11.27 -8.20 36.83
C SER A 356 10.14 -9.13 36.39
N THR A 357 9.21 -9.50 37.29
CA THR A 357 8.06 -10.35 36.98
C THR A 357 6.91 -9.58 36.33
N ALA A 358 6.86 -8.26 36.52
CA ALA A 358 5.91 -7.35 35.86
C ALA A 358 6.36 -6.91 34.45
N ALA A 359 7.43 -7.48 33.91
CA ALA A 359 7.85 -7.25 32.53
C ALA A 359 6.73 -7.71 31.57
N ALA A 360 6.35 -6.85 30.63
CA ALA A 360 5.38 -7.16 29.58
C ALA A 360 5.85 -8.25 28.59
N GLY A 361 7.07 -8.80 28.78
CA GLY A 361 7.56 -9.96 28.04
C GLY A 361 7.77 -9.73 26.54
N VAL A 362 8.02 -8.48 26.12
CA VAL A 362 8.11 -8.11 24.70
C VAL A 362 9.35 -8.74 24.07
N ASN A 363 9.18 -9.87 23.39
CA ASN A 363 10.25 -10.53 22.65
C ASN A 363 10.13 -10.22 21.16
N THR A 364 11.11 -9.49 20.61
CA THR A 364 11.17 -9.19 19.17
C THR A 364 12.12 -10.11 18.39
N GLU A 365 12.68 -11.12 19.06
CA GLU A 365 13.62 -12.08 18.47
C GLU A 365 12.91 -13.29 17.88
N VAL A 366 11.68 -13.56 18.31
CA VAL A 366 10.82 -14.63 17.80
C VAL A 366 9.47 -14.05 17.38
N ALA A 367 8.91 -14.59 16.31
CA ALA A 367 7.56 -14.31 15.88
C ALA A 367 6.60 -15.12 16.75
N TRP A 368 5.94 -14.44 17.70
CA TRP A 368 5.11 -15.11 18.70
C TRP A 368 3.91 -15.85 18.10
N GLY A 369 3.26 -15.28 17.09
CA GLY A 369 2.17 -15.96 16.36
C GLY A 369 2.66 -17.26 15.73
N LEU A 370 3.77 -17.21 15.00
CA LEU A 370 4.38 -18.42 14.41
C LEU A 370 4.79 -19.43 15.49
N LEU A 371 5.40 -18.99 16.58
CA LEU A 371 5.79 -19.88 17.67
C LEU A 371 4.58 -20.57 18.31
N GLN A 372 3.46 -19.85 18.45
CA GLN A 372 2.22 -20.39 19.00
C GLN A 372 1.58 -21.39 18.03
N ASP A 373 1.52 -21.07 16.73
CA ASP A 373 1.00 -21.99 15.71
C ASP A 373 1.83 -23.26 15.61
N LEU A 374 3.16 -23.15 15.69
CA LEU A 374 4.06 -24.30 15.74
C LEU A 374 3.90 -25.11 17.03
N ARG A 375 3.52 -24.48 18.15
CA ARG A 375 3.23 -25.16 19.43
C ARG A 375 1.90 -25.91 19.42
N SER A 376 0.87 -25.35 18.79
CA SER A 376 -0.47 -25.91 18.79
C SER A 376 -0.69 -26.98 17.71
N ARG A 377 0.32 -27.27 16.89
CA ARG A 377 0.24 -28.27 15.82
C ARG A 377 0.39 -29.69 16.37
N GLU A 378 -0.52 -30.56 15.96
CA GLU A 378 -0.49 -32.00 16.26
C GLU A 378 0.48 -32.76 15.33
N SER A 379 0.69 -32.25 14.11
CA SER A 379 1.60 -32.80 13.10
C SER A 379 2.95 -32.06 13.13
N VAL A 380 4.04 -32.82 13.11
CA VAL A 380 5.43 -32.33 12.95
C VAL A 380 6.01 -32.68 11.57
N GLU A 381 5.14 -32.99 10.60
CA GLU A 381 5.55 -33.23 9.22
C GLU A 381 6.16 -31.97 8.60
N GLU A 382 7.22 -32.16 7.80
CA GLU A 382 8.01 -31.05 7.25
C GLU A 382 7.19 -30.11 6.36
N GLU A 383 6.28 -30.64 5.55
CA GLU A 383 5.46 -29.84 4.63
C GLU A 383 4.48 -28.94 5.41
N ASP A 384 3.85 -29.47 6.46
CA ASP A 384 2.92 -28.73 7.32
C ASP A 384 3.62 -27.64 8.14
N VAL A 385 4.82 -27.94 8.63
CA VAL A 385 5.65 -27.00 9.40
C VAL A 385 6.25 -25.94 8.47
N TRP A 386 6.66 -26.31 7.26
CA TRP A 386 7.14 -25.36 6.25
C TRP A 386 6.03 -24.43 5.78
N GLU A 387 4.82 -24.95 5.58
CA GLU A 387 3.64 -24.13 5.26
C GLU A 387 3.33 -23.13 6.39
N ALA A 388 3.44 -23.55 7.65
CA ALA A 388 3.30 -22.66 8.80
C ALA A 388 4.40 -21.60 8.86
N VAL A 389 5.67 -21.96 8.64
CA VAL A 389 6.77 -20.97 8.68
C VAL A 389 6.68 -20.00 7.51
N THR A 390 6.28 -20.46 6.33
CA THR A 390 6.13 -19.61 5.14
C THR A 390 4.83 -18.81 5.12
N SER A 391 3.86 -19.08 6.00
CA SER A 391 2.66 -18.24 6.15
C SER A 391 2.92 -16.95 6.95
N TYR A 392 4.09 -16.82 7.59
CA TYR A 392 4.49 -15.64 8.36
C TYR A 392 5.54 -14.79 7.63
N VAL A 393 5.29 -13.49 7.53
CA VAL A 393 6.23 -12.54 6.90
C VAL A 393 7.08 -11.87 7.98
N GLU A 394 8.26 -12.45 8.24
CA GLU A 394 9.20 -11.97 9.25
C GLU A 394 10.64 -11.96 8.71
N PRO A 395 11.56 -11.15 9.28
CA PRO A 395 12.97 -11.21 8.92
C PRO A 395 13.50 -12.65 9.03
N LEU A 396 14.34 -13.07 8.08
CA LEU A 396 14.84 -14.45 8.04
C LEU A 396 15.50 -14.88 9.37
N ASP A 397 16.19 -13.96 10.04
CA ASP A 397 16.79 -14.22 11.36
C ASP A 397 15.74 -14.45 12.46
N VAL A 398 14.59 -13.77 12.38
CA VAL A 398 13.45 -13.93 13.30
C VAL A 398 12.75 -15.26 13.02
N LEU A 399 12.52 -15.61 11.76
CA LEU A 399 11.97 -16.94 11.39
C LEU A 399 12.88 -18.07 11.87
N ARG A 400 14.20 -17.95 11.62
CA ARG A 400 15.19 -18.92 12.08
C ARG A 400 15.25 -18.99 13.61
N ALA A 401 15.20 -17.85 14.31
CA ALA A 401 15.16 -17.81 15.77
C ALA A 401 13.86 -18.41 16.33
N THR A 402 12.73 -18.23 15.63
CA THR A 402 11.43 -18.80 16.00
C THR A 402 11.43 -20.33 15.86
N VAL A 403 11.95 -20.85 14.75
CA VAL A 403 12.09 -22.30 14.52
C VAL A 403 13.07 -22.92 15.53
N LYS A 404 14.17 -22.22 15.87
CA LYS A 404 15.08 -22.64 16.95
C LYS A 404 14.40 -22.64 18.32
N ALA A 405 13.61 -21.62 18.62
CA ALA A 405 12.86 -21.54 19.86
C ALA A 405 11.80 -22.66 19.96
N TRP A 406 11.17 -23.02 18.84
CA TRP A 406 10.27 -24.16 18.74
C TRP A 406 10.98 -25.50 18.95
N ALA A 407 12.16 -25.68 18.35
CA ALA A 407 13.00 -26.87 18.52
C ALA A 407 13.46 -27.07 19.99
N SER A 408 13.57 -25.99 20.77
CA SER A 408 13.99 -26.02 22.17
C SER A 408 12.84 -26.20 23.19
N LEU A 409 11.60 -26.41 22.75
CA LEU A 409 10.44 -26.50 23.68
C LEU A 409 10.38 -27.81 24.46
N ASP A 410 10.81 -28.92 23.85
CA ASP A 410 10.85 -30.23 24.50
C ASP A 410 12.12 -30.95 24.05
N ASP A 411 13.02 -31.17 25.01
CA ASP A 411 14.32 -31.76 24.74
C ASP A 411 14.28 -33.29 24.48
N ALA A 412 13.12 -33.93 24.61
CA ALA A 412 12.95 -35.35 24.32
C ALA A 412 12.34 -35.62 22.92
N ASP A 413 11.78 -34.62 22.26
CA ASP A 413 11.11 -34.79 20.96
C ASP A 413 12.10 -34.73 19.79
N HIS A 414 12.68 -35.89 19.49
CA HIS A 414 13.66 -36.05 18.42
C HIS A 414 13.09 -35.77 17.02
N LEU A 415 11.79 -36.00 16.80
CA LEU A 415 11.16 -35.80 15.50
C LEU A 415 10.98 -34.30 15.21
N ARG A 416 10.52 -33.53 16.21
CA ARG A 416 10.40 -32.07 16.12
C ARG A 416 11.74 -31.38 15.83
N ARG A 417 12.82 -31.83 16.47
CA ARG A 417 14.17 -31.29 16.21
C ARG A 417 14.65 -31.61 14.81
N ALA A 418 14.47 -32.85 14.35
CA ALA A 418 14.84 -33.24 12.99
C ALA A 418 14.09 -32.41 11.94
N THR A 419 12.78 -32.24 12.12
CA THR A 419 11.96 -31.34 11.29
C THR A 419 12.47 -29.90 11.36
N ALA A 420 12.73 -29.37 12.55
CA ALA A 420 13.23 -28.01 12.72
C ALA A 420 14.59 -27.79 12.04
N ASP A 421 15.51 -28.75 12.12
CA ASP A 421 16.82 -28.69 11.44
C ASP A 421 16.65 -28.67 9.91
N ASN A 422 15.74 -29.48 9.37
CA ASN A 422 15.42 -29.47 7.94
C ASN A 422 14.81 -28.13 7.49
N ILE A 423 13.90 -27.57 8.28
CA ILE A 423 13.33 -26.24 8.03
C ILE A 423 14.42 -25.16 8.12
N LEU A 424 15.36 -25.25 9.05
CA LEU A 424 16.49 -24.32 9.18
C LEU A 424 17.47 -24.42 8.01
N LEU A 425 17.63 -25.60 7.40
CA LEU A 425 18.37 -25.79 6.14
C LEU A 425 17.64 -25.13 4.96
N LEU A 426 16.33 -25.27 4.88
CA LEU A 426 15.50 -24.60 3.86
C LEU A 426 15.50 -23.06 4.01
N LEU A 427 15.75 -22.56 5.22
CA LEU A 427 15.95 -21.14 5.51
C LEU A 427 17.42 -20.69 5.36
N ASP A 428 18.33 -21.54 4.85
CA ASP A 428 19.74 -21.19 4.67
C ASP A 428 19.96 -20.38 3.38
N VAL A 429 20.52 -19.18 3.55
CA VAL A 429 20.77 -18.22 2.48
C VAL A 429 21.74 -18.76 1.42
N GLU A 430 22.64 -19.68 1.77
CA GLU A 430 23.61 -20.28 0.84
C GLU A 430 22.98 -21.37 -0.04
N LEU A 431 22.00 -22.12 0.48
CA LEU A 431 21.24 -23.12 -0.29
C LEU A 431 20.15 -22.47 -1.15
N LEU A 432 19.69 -21.28 -0.78
CA LEU A 432 18.65 -20.52 -1.47
C LEU A 432 19.15 -19.66 -2.65
N ALA A 433 20.46 -19.64 -2.93
CA ALA A 433 21.07 -18.75 -3.93
C ALA A 433 21.83 -19.51 -5.02
N ASP A 434 21.32 -19.48 -6.26
CA ASP A 434 21.86 -20.30 -7.37
C ASP A 434 23.29 -19.94 -7.84
N HIS A 435 23.80 -18.71 -7.62
CA HIS A 435 25.14 -18.32 -8.13
C HIS A 435 25.99 -17.48 -7.16
N ALA A 436 27.21 -17.95 -6.91
CA ALA A 436 28.27 -17.20 -6.22
C ALA A 436 29.25 -16.56 -7.24
N GLN A 437 29.25 -15.22 -7.34
CA GLN A 437 30.15 -14.49 -8.26
C GLN A 437 31.48 -14.04 -7.60
N PRO A 438 32.64 -14.15 -8.29
CA PRO A 438 33.94 -13.84 -7.73
C PRO A 438 34.24 -12.33 -7.60
N LYS A 439 35.29 -12.01 -6.85
CA LYS A 439 35.58 -10.64 -6.42
C LYS A 439 36.27 -9.80 -7.51
N SER A 440 35.52 -8.91 -8.20
CA SER A 440 36.10 -7.78 -8.96
C SER A 440 36.57 -6.60 -8.07
N MET A 441 37.66 -5.94 -8.49
CA MET A 441 38.38 -4.84 -7.82
C MET A 441 37.64 -3.49 -7.84
N ALA A 442 37.87 -2.69 -6.80
CA ALA A 442 37.09 -1.52 -6.43
C ALA A 442 37.39 -0.25 -7.26
N ARG A 443 36.33 0.52 -7.56
CA ARG A 443 36.41 1.99 -7.73
C ARG A 443 35.39 2.66 -6.81
N ALA A 444 35.81 3.78 -6.20
CA ALA A 444 35.05 4.54 -5.21
C ALA A 444 34.00 5.46 -5.86
N PHE A 445 32.85 5.64 -5.21
CA PHE A 445 31.86 6.67 -5.53
C PHE A 445 31.92 7.80 -4.49
N PRO A 446 31.87 9.09 -4.90
CA PRO A 446 31.90 10.23 -3.99
C PRO A 446 30.48 10.78 -3.75
N GLN A 447 30.07 11.05 -2.49
CA GLN A 447 28.98 11.99 -2.17
C GLN A 447 28.81 12.16 -0.63
N ASP A 448 29.34 13.27 -0.11
CA ASP A 448 29.05 13.82 1.24
C ASP A 448 28.71 15.33 1.16
N ASN A 449 28.34 15.85 -0.02
CA ASN A 449 27.94 17.26 -0.18
C ASN A 449 26.49 17.35 -0.69
N PRO A 450 25.58 18.06 0.01
CA PRO A 450 24.30 18.44 -0.57
C PRO A 450 24.53 19.30 -1.82
N PRO A 451 23.64 19.24 -2.83
CA PRO A 451 23.78 20.06 -4.03
C PRO A 451 23.73 21.55 -3.66
N ALA A 452 24.77 22.29 -4.07
CA ALA A 452 24.76 23.74 -4.03
C ALA A 452 23.92 24.25 -5.22
N TRP A 453 22.81 24.92 -4.92
CA TRP A 453 21.95 25.53 -5.94
C TRP A 453 22.38 26.98 -6.17
N ALA A 454 22.58 27.37 -7.42
CA ALA A 454 22.88 28.76 -7.78
C ALA A 454 21.65 29.66 -7.56
N ASP A 455 21.88 30.95 -7.31
CA ASP A 455 20.79 31.92 -7.19
C ASP A 455 20.03 32.04 -8.53
N PRO A 456 18.69 31.99 -8.52
CA PRO A 456 17.91 32.21 -9.73
C PRO A 456 18.06 33.67 -10.18
N GLY A 457 18.19 33.89 -11.49
CA GLY A 457 18.25 35.22 -12.09
C GLY A 457 16.95 36.03 -11.92
N LYS A 458 16.97 37.33 -12.27
CA LYS A 458 15.77 38.18 -12.21
C LYS A 458 14.70 37.72 -13.19
N ALA A 459 13.45 37.67 -12.73
CA ALA A 459 12.29 37.41 -13.58
C ALA A 459 11.90 38.66 -14.39
N ALA A 460 11.19 38.45 -15.50
CA ALA A 460 10.66 39.53 -16.33
C ALA A 460 9.26 39.94 -15.86
N PHE A 461 9.05 41.25 -15.71
CA PHE A 461 7.81 41.83 -15.17
C PHE A 461 7.27 42.94 -16.08
N VAL A 462 5.98 42.88 -16.38
CA VAL A 462 5.20 44.02 -16.87
C VAL A 462 4.65 44.78 -15.68
N ILE A 463 4.92 46.08 -15.63
CA ILE A 463 4.63 46.94 -14.46
C ILE A 463 3.41 47.86 -14.66
N THR A 464 2.79 47.81 -15.84
CA THR A 464 1.63 48.63 -16.23
C THR A 464 0.46 47.76 -16.67
N GLY A 465 -0.77 48.19 -16.40
CA GLY A 465 -2.00 47.49 -16.78
C GLY A 465 -2.71 46.81 -15.61
N ASP A 466 -3.85 46.18 -15.90
CA ASP A 466 -4.66 45.52 -14.87
C ASP A 466 -3.98 44.25 -14.35
N ALA A 467 -3.98 44.09 -13.03
CA ALA A 467 -3.31 42.97 -12.38
C ALA A 467 -4.15 41.69 -12.45
N VAL A 468 -3.52 40.61 -12.92
CA VAL A 468 -4.12 39.27 -12.90
C VAL A 468 -3.97 38.68 -11.50
N THR A 469 -5.10 38.36 -10.87
CA THR A 469 -5.13 37.86 -9.49
C THR A 469 -5.26 36.33 -9.47
N PHE A 470 -4.31 35.68 -8.79
CA PHE A 470 -4.35 34.26 -8.47
C PHE A 470 -4.75 34.05 -7.01
N LYS A 471 -5.55 33.03 -6.75
CA LYS A 471 -5.97 32.64 -5.40
C LYS A 471 -5.38 31.29 -5.05
N LEU A 472 -4.63 31.23 -3.96
CA LEU A 472 -4.17 29.99 -3.37
C LEU A 472 -4.80 29.89 -1.98
N MET A 473 -5.38 28.74 -1.65
CA MET A 473 -5.91 28.50 -0.31
C MET A 473 -4.83 28.76 0.74
N PRO A 474 -5.16 29.21 1.96
CA PRO A 474 -4.16 29.35 3.02
C PRO A 474 -3.39 28.04 3.24
N PRO A 475 -2.08 28.09 3.50
CA PRO A 475 -1.32 26.91 3.85
C PRO A 475 -1.89 26.30 5.14
N PRO A 476 -1.83 24.96 5.29
CA PRO A 476 -2.14 24.31 6.55
C PRO A 476 -1.36 24.92 7.72
N THR A 477 -1.96 24.86 8.91
CA THR A 477 -1.40 25.43 10.14
C THR A 477 -0.08 24.76 10.53
N ALA A 478 0.07 23.46 10.24
CA ALA A 478 1.32 22.74 10.40
C ALA A 478 2.10 22.74 9.08
N ARG A 479 3.41 23.01 9.15
CA ARG A 479 4.30 23.20 8.00
C ARG A 479 5.62 22.48 8.22
N LEU A 480 6.25 22.02 7.15
CA LEU A 480 7.61 21.49 7.21
C LEU A 480 8.59 22.66 7.37
N ASP A 481 9.41 22.66 8.42
CA ASP A 481 10.62 23.47 8.50
C ASP A 481 11.72 22.77 7.68
N PHE A 482 12.27 23.50 6.72
CA PHE A 482 13.24 23.02 5.75
C PHE A 482 14.69 23.21 6.21
N ALA A 483 14.91 23.97 7.28
CA ALA A 483 16.22 24.20 7.86
C ALA A 483 16.61 23.13 8.90
N GLY A 484 15.68 22.24 9.25
CA GLY A 484 15.92 21.20 10.24
C GLY A 484 14.84 20.11 10.26
N PRO A 485 15.00 19.10 11.12
CA PRO A 485 14.03 18.02 11.24
C PRO A 485 12.68 18.54 11.78
N THR A 486 11.60 18.29 11.05
CA THR A 486 10.25 18.73 11.42
C THR A 486 9.32 17.55 11.62
N SER A 487 8.59 17.54 12.73
CA SER A 487 7.59 16.51 13.02
C SER A 487 6.19 17.11 12.89
N MET A 488 5.37 16.52 12.01
CA MET A 488 3.97 16.90 11.80
C MET A 488 3.14 15.65 11.47
N ARG A 489 1.80 15.71 11.62
CA ARG A 489 0.96 14.55 11.28
C ARG A 489 1.02 14.29 9.78
N LEU A 490 0.99 13.04 9.32
CA LEU A 490 1.04 12.72 7.88
C LEU A 490 -0.10 13.41 7.10
N ARG A 491 -1.30 13.51 7.67
CA ARG A 491 -2.40 14.29 7.06
C ARG A 491 -2.05 15.77 6.88
N GLU A 492 -1.30 16.35 7.81
CA GLU A 492 -0.85 17.74 7.79
C GLU A 492 0.35 17.90 6.85
N ALA A 493 1.24 16.91 6.77
CA ALA A 493 2.35 16.84 5.82
C ALA A 493 1.86 16.65 4.39
N ILE A 494 0.86 15.78 4.16
CA ILE A 494 0.20 15.59 2.86
C ILE A 494 -0.58 16.84 2.52
N ALA A 495 -1.41 17.38 3.43
CA ALA A 495 -2.10 18.64 3.18
C ALA A 495 -1.11 19.76 2.85
N TYR A 496 0.03 19.82 3.54
CA TYR A 496 1.08 20.80 3.27
C TYR A 496 1.83 20.51 1.96
N SER A 497 2.13 19.26 1.63
CA SER A 497 2.79 18.84 0.38
C SER A 497 1.89 19.07 -0.82
N THR A 498 0.63 18.65 -0.75
CA THR A 498 -0.38 18.91 -1.78
C THR A 498 -0.64 20.41 -1.94
N TRP A 499 -0.65 21.16 -0.83
CA TRP A 499 -0.69 22.62 -0.89
C TRP A 499 0.57 23.20 -1.53
N LEU A 500 1.76 22.66 -1.23
CA LEU A 500 3.05 23.12 -1.76
C LEU A 500 3.18 22.81 -3.25
N GLU A 501 2.73 21.64 -3.70
CA GLU A 501 2.65 21.26 -5.12
C GLU A 501 1.69 22.19 -5.87
N SER A 502 0.50 22.41 -5.32
CA SER A 502 -0.48 23.35 -5.86
C SER A 502 0.06 24.78 -5.90
N GLY A 503 0.78 25.19 -4.84
CA GLY A 503 1.43 26.48 -4.72
C GLY A 503 2.54 26.66 -5.76
N CYS A 504 3.42 25.68 -5.92
CA CYS A 504 4.49 25.68 -6.92
C CYS A 504 3.95 25.74 -8.35
N ALA A 505 2.91 24.96 -8.67
CA ALA A 505 2.27 24.99 -9.98
C ALA A 505 1.65 26.37 -10.28
N LEU A 506 1.01 26.97 -9.28
CA LEU A 506 0.36 28.27 -9.43
C LEU A 506 1.39 29.42 -9.50
N LEU A 507 2.48 29.33 -8.75
CA LEU A 507 3.62 30.25 -8.83
C LEU A 507 4.31 30.19 -10.20
N ALA A 508 4.47 29.00 -10.79
CA ALA A 508 4.99 28.87 -12.15
C ALA A 508 4.11 29.58 -13.18
N ARG A 509 2.79 29.47 -13.06
CA ARG A 509 1.83 30.20 -13.91
C ARG A 509 1.86 31.72 -13.69
N ALA A 510 2.00 32.15 -12.44
CA ALA A 510 2.13 33.57 -12.10
C ALA A 510 3.43 34.17 -12.66
N LEU A 511 4.54 33.42 -12.61
CA LEU A 511 5.83 33.77 -13.24
C LEU A 511 5.75 33.89 -14.76
N GLU A 512 4.95 33.06 -15.42
CA GLU A 512 4.72 33.16 -16.86
C GLU A 512 3.84 34.37 -17.20
N THR A 513 2.77 34.57 -16.44
CA THR A 513 1.83 35.68 -16.61
C THR A 513 2.46 37.04 -16.30
N SER A 514 3.44 37.09 -15.39
CA SER A 514 4.15 38.32 -15.05
C SER A 514 4.88 38.95 -16.23
N ARG A 515 5.13 38.19 -17.29
CA ARG A 515 5.75 38.66 -18.54
C ARG A 515 4.82 39.50 -19.41
N THR A 516 3.51 39.45 -19.18
CA THR A 516 2.52 40.16 -19.99
C THR A 516 1.63 41.08 -19.16
N ASN A 517 1.42 40.77 -17.88
CA ASN A 517 0.56 41.53 -16.98
C ASN A 517 1.17 41.61 -15.58
N PRO A 518 0.87 42.66 -14.79
CA PRO A 518 1.13 42.62 -13.36
C PRO A 518 0.38 41.44 -12.71
N VAL A 519 0.96 40.80 -11.70
CA VAL A 519 0.36 39.63 -11.03
C VAL A 519 0.29 39.82 -9.52
N VAL A 520 -0.79 39.32 -8.94
CA VAL A 520 -1.00 39.27 -7.48
C VAL A 520 -1.47 37.87 -7.11
N LEU A 521 -0.81 37.23 -6.15
CA LEU A 521 -1.21 35.95 -5.58
C LEU A 521 -1.62 36.18 -4.13
N ALA A 522 -2.91 36.07 -3.85
CA ALA A 522 -3.46 36.23 -2.52
C ALA A 522 -3.34 34.91 -1.76
N CYS A 523 -2.49 34.87 -0.74
CA CYS A 523 -2.33 33.72 0.15
C CYS A 523 -1.66 34.14 1.47
N PRO A 524 -2.37 34.08 2.61
CA PRO A 524 -1.79 34.48 3.89
C PRO A 524 -0.70 33.50 4.33
N ALA A 525 0.37 34.03 4.92
CA ALA A 525 1.50 33.27 5.45
C ALA A 525 2.27 32.40 4.41
N LEU A 526 2.20 32.80 3.13
CA LEU A 526 2.91 32.20 2.01
C LEU A 526 4.44 32.17 2.21
N ASP A 527 5.02 33.27 2.71
CA ASP A 527 6.48 33.44 2.89
C ASP A 527 7.12 32.31 3.71
N SER A 528 6.51 31.98 4.85
CA SER A 528 7.00 30.92 5.75
C SER A 528 6.60 29.50 5.32
N ALA A 529 5.65 29.37 4.40
CA ALA A 529 5.14 28.07 3.92
C ALA A 529 5.84 27.58 2.64
N LEU A 530 6.55 28.44 1.90
CA LEU A 530 7.31 28.02 0.71
C LEU A 530 8.75 27.59 1.00
N GLY A 531 9.20 27.74 2.24
CA GLY A 531 10.57 27.41 2.63
C GLY A 531 11.61 28.18 1.81
N PRO A 532 12.66 27.51 1.27
CA PRO A 532 13.73 28.18 0.53
C PRO A 532 13.26 28.87 -0.76
N ALA A 533 12.14 28.43 -1.35
CA ALA A 533 11.61 29.01 -2.59
C ALA A 533 11.12 30.46 -2.40
N SER A 534 10.73 30.87 -1.19
CA SER A 534 10.36 32.27 -0.93
C SER A 534 11.54 33.22 -1.17
N ASN A 535 12.74 32.84 -0.70
CA ASN A 535 13.95 33.63 -0.91
C ASN A 535 14.33 33.70 -2.39
N TRP A 536 14.13 32.61 -3.13
CA TRP A 536 14.34 32.58 -4.58
C TRP A 536 13.42 33.54 -5.33
N LEU A 537 12.14 33.60 -4.96
CA LEU A 537 11.15 34.49 -5.58
C LEU A 537 11.42 35.97 -5.28
N LYS A 538 11.83 36.29 -4.05
CA LYS A 538 12.27 37.65 -3.67
C LYS A 538 13.50 38.08 -4.47
N LYS A 539 14.50 37.21 -4.61
CA LYS A 539 15.69 37.47 -5.46
C LYS A 539 15.34 37.60 -6.93
N ALA A 540 14.35 36.85 -7.41
CA ALA A 540 13.82 36.97 -8.76
C ALA A 540 13.06 38.30 -9.00
N GLY A 541 12.71 39.04 -7.94
CA GLY A 541 12.13 40.38 -8.02
C GLY A 541 10.65 40.49 -7.60
N PHE A 542 10.05 39.43 -7.06
CA PHE A 542 8.70 39.52 -6.47
C PHE A 542 8.74 40.16 -5.08
N HIS A 543 7.67 40.87 -4.74
CA HIS A 543 7.40 41.32 -3.38
C HIS A 543 6.51 40.29 -2.69
N ILE A 544 6.91 39.82 -1.51
CA ILE A 544 6.12 38.90 -0.69
C ILE A 544 5.88 39.57 0.66
N ASP A 545 4.61 39.67 1.07
CA ASP A 545 4.18 40.24 2.34
C ASP A 545 3.18 39.31 3.06
N ALA A 546 2.54 39.80 4.12
CA ALA A 546 1.58 39.02 4.90
C ALA A 546 0.31 38.61 4.13
N SER A 547 -0.02 39.33 3.05
CA SER A 547 -1.20 39.10 2.20
C SER A 547 -0.94 38.14 1.05
N GLY A 548 0.33 37.95 0.67
CA GLY A 548 0.75 37.00 -0.36
C GLY A 548 1.94 37.50 -1.16
N LEU A 549 1.88 37.34 -2.49
CA LEU A 549 2.97 37.67 -3.41
C LEU A 549 2.48 38.60 -4.53
N ALA A 550 3.28 39.57 -4.94
CA ALA A 550 2.97 40.49 -6.03
C ALA A 550 4.20 40.81 -6.89
N SER A 551 3.98 41.02 -8.20
CA SER A 551 5.01 41.59 -9.07
C SER A 551 5.28 43.06 -8.70
N PRO A 552 6.46 43.61 -9.06
CA PRO A 552 6.75 45.03 -8.94
C PRO A 552 5.66 45.89 -9.61
N LYS A 553 5.32 47.01 -8.98
CA LYS A 553 4.48 48.06 -9.58
C LYS A 553 5.38 49.20 -10.05
N GLY A 554 5.04 49.76 -11.21
CA GLY A 554 5.72 50.91 -11.81
C GLY A 554 5.27 52.23 -11.22
#